data_AF-A0A842UBV4-F1
#
_entry.id   AF-A0A842UBV4-F1
#
_cell.length_a   1.000
_cell.length_b   1.000
_cell.length_c   1.000
_cell.angle_alpha   90.00
_cell.angle_beta   90.00
_cell.angle_gamma   90.00
#
_symmetry.space_group_name_H-M   'P 1'
#
loop_
_entity.id
_entity.type
_entity.pdbx_description
1 polymer ?
#
loop_
_entity_poly.entity_id
_entity_poly.type
_entity_poly.pdbx_seq_one_letter_code
_entity_poly.pdbx_strand_id
1 'polypeptide(L)'
;MDEEQITPSMLEFWLPHALNKYDEEFFPDDVNFVFDPRSRFKKIEGRAYQGRLTVLVERAGEEIGKIHVLAFAYGDGTGSESETYNFGNLVVPPHLSGPEFMNERPEKLVPRKKDSVIVEAFFPFFSYQDGVAIYNVVSLEELTADDYLEPKRIITSGHFGFRPDDYKQALENGGEYPMRIFLTTGCVGGGEFPLKEFGNPHSIIYSAHTEAIQVGGFLSVKDKNNPLVEILYEHGQMPEPPVLPEE
;
A
#
# COMPACT_ATOMS: atom_id res chain seq x y z
N MET A 1 21.28 -22.88 -5.83
CA MET A 1 21.49 -21.43 -5.75
C MET A 1 20.79 -21.05 -4.47
N ASP A 2 21.54 -20.72 -3.42
CA ASP A 2 20.92 -20.30 -2.17
C ASP A 2 20.29 -18.93 -2.44
N GLU A 3 18.96 -18.87 -2.41
CA GLU A 3 18.22 -17.61 -2.44
C GLU A 3 18.76 -16.76 -1.29
N GLU A 4 19.45 -15.67 -1.61
CA GLU A 4 19.91 -14.70 -0.62
C GLU A 4 18.65 -14.08 -0.01
N GLN A 5 18.16 -14.67 1.08
CA GLN A 5 16.97 -14.19 1.77
C GLN A 5 17.21 -12.73 2.16
N ILE A 6 16.39 -11.84 1.60
CA ILE A 6 16.45 -10.41 1.89
C ILE A 6 16.40 -10.22 3.39
N THR A 7 17.50 -9.70 3.93
CA THR A 7 17.61 -9.51 5.37
C THR A 7 16.88 -8.23 5.78
N PRO A 8 16.19 -8.20 6.92
CA PRO A 8 15.63 -6.97 7.50
C PRO A 8 16.61 -5.79 7.50
N SER A 9 17.90 -6.07 7.73
CA SER A 9 18.98 -5.07 7.70
C SER A 9 19.17 -4.38 6.34
N MET A 10 18.90 -5.05 5.22
CA MET A 10 19.00 -4.44 3.89
C MET A 10 17.88 -3.43 3.65
N LEU A 11 16.66 -3.76 4.07
CA LEU A 11 15.50 -2.86 3.93
C LEU A 11 15.63 -1.63 4.83
N GLU A 12 16.20 -1.79 6.01
CA GLU A 12 16.46 -0.71 6.97
C GLU A 12 17.52 0.28 6.51
N PHE A 13 18.44 -0.13 5.63
CA PHE A 13 19.46 0.75 5.08
C PHE A 13 18.86 1.77 4.09
N TRP A 14 17.93 1.33 3.25
CA TRP A 14 17.38 2.16 2.18
C TRP A 14 16.18 3.01 2.61
N LEU A 15 15.42 2.56 3.62
CA LEU A 15 14.20 3.24 4.04
C LEU A 15 14.40 4.69 4.54
N PRO A 16 15.42 5.03 5.34
CA PRO A 16 15.66 6.42 5.74
C PRO A 16 15.88 7.35 4.54
N HIS A 17 16.56 6.87 3.49
CA HIS A 17 16.76 7.65 2.27
C HIS A 17 15.45 7.91 1.52
N ALA A 18 14.55 6.92 1.46
CA ALA A 18 13.23 7.13 0.87
C ALA A 18 12.40 8.13 1.69
N LEU A 19 12.36 7.98 3.02
CA LEU A 19 11.59 8.86 3.92
C LEU A 19 12.03 10.32 3.82
N ASN A 20 13.34 10.58 3.84
CA ASN A 20 13.86 11.94 3.73
C ASN A 20 13.42 12.65 2.45
N LYS A 21 13.32 11.93 1.32
CA LYS A 21 12.85 12.53 0.07
C LYS A 21 11.39 12.95 0.16
N TYR A 22 10.53 12.13 0.76
CA TYR A 22 9.13 12.50 0.98
C TYR A 22 9.00 13.71 1.91
N ASP A 23 9.81 13.76 2.97
CA ASP A 23 9.91 14.88 3.90
C ASP A 23 10.21 16.19 3.16
N GLU A 24 11.23 16.18 2.29
CA GLU A 24 11.68 17.34 1.53
C GLU A 24 10.68 17.81 0.44
N GLU A 25 9.91 16.91 -0.17
CA GLU A 25 9.07 17.24 -1.34
C GLU A 25 7.60 17.53 -0.99
N PHE A 26 7.01 16.86 0.02
CA PHE A 26 5.57 16.93 0.29
C PHE A 26 5.19 17.48 1.66
N PHE A 27 6.10 17.48 2.62
CA PHE A 27 5.78 17.89 3.98
C PHE A 27 6.35 19.28 4.29
N PRO A 28 5.63 20.09 5.08
CA PRO A 28 6.19 21.35 5.58
C PRO A 28 7.43 21.10 6.44
N ASP A 29 8.38 22.04 6.47
CA ASP A 29 9.64 21.94 7.24
C ASP A 29 9.47 21.62 8.75
N ASP A 30 8.28 21.85 9.31
CA ASP A 30 7.97 21.57 10.72
C ASP A 30 7.41 20.16 10.96
N VAL A 31 7.17 19.37 9.91
CA VAL A 31 6.79 17.96 9.95
C VAL A 31 8.03 17.11 9.66
N ASN A 32 8.21 16.02 10.40
CA ASN A 32 9.39 15.16 10.30
C ASN A 32 9.02 13.69 10.46
N PHE A 33 9.73 12.80 9.75
CA PHE A 33 9.69 11.37 9.98
C PHE A 33 10.73 10.95 11.03
N VAL A 34 10.28 10.44 12.17
CA VAL A 34 11.17 9.99 13.24
C VAL A 34 11.39 8.48 13.16
N PHE A 35 12.59 8.13 12.67
CA PHE A 35 13.06 6.75 12.59
C PHE A 35 13.87 6.39 13.84
N ASP A 36 13.39 5.40 14.62
CA ASP A 36 14.20 4.82 15.69
C ASP A 36 15.26 3.89 15.06
N PRO A 37 16.57 4.17 15.20
CA PRO A 37 17.64 3.36 14.61
C PRO A 37 17.70 1.91 15.14
N ARG A 38 16.97 1.60 16.21
CA ARG A 38 16.80 0.25 16.77
C ARG A 38 15.58 -0.47 16.23
N SER A 39 14.69 0.21 15.53
CA SER A 39 13.52 -0.39 14.94
C SER A 39 13.92 -1.28 13.77
N ARG A 40 13.34 -2.49 13.75
CA ARG A 40 13.65 -3.54 12.78
C ARG A 40 12.39 -4.00 12.07
N PHE A 41 12.49 -4.44 10.81
CA PHE A 41 11.39 -5.14 10.17
C PHE A 41 11.10 -6.43 10.93
N LYS A 42 9.85 -6.61 11.36
CA LYS A 42 9.40 -7.80 12.08
C LYS A 42 8.39 -8.55 11.23
N LYS A 43 8.59 -9.86 11.07
CA LYS A 43 7.54 -10.75 10.58
C LYS A 43 6.43 -10.76 11.63
N ILE A 44 5.20 -10.50 11.21
CA ILE A 44 4.04 -10.54 12.10
C ILE A 44 3.31 -11.85 11.85
N GLU A 45 3.23 -12.70 12.88
CA GLU A 45 2.49 -13.95 12.79
C GLU A 45 1.03 -13.71 12.36
N GLY A 46 0.53 -14.56 11.47
CA GLY A 46 -0.82 -14.43 10.91
C GLY A 46 -0.99 -13.30 9.88
N ARG A 47 0.08 -12.53 9.58
CA ARG A 47 0.04 -11.52 8.51
C ARG A 47 0.72 -12.01 7.25
N ALA A 48 0.33 -11.35 6.17
CA ALA A 48 0.52 -11.78 4.79
C ALA A 48 1.48 -10.88 4.03
N TYR A 49 2.49 -10.40 4.74
CA TYR A 49 3.56 -9.57 4.22
C TYR A 49 4.87 -9.99 4.91
N GLN A 50 6.00 -9.84 4.23
CA GLN A 50 7.30 -10.29 4.71
C GLN A 50 7.74 -9.61 6.00
N GLY A 51 7.37 -8.33 6.18
CA GLY A 51 7.70 -7.61 7.38
C GLY A 51 6.93 -6.30 7.53
N ARG A 52 6.89 -5.82 8.78
CA ARG A 52 6.38 -4.49 9.12
C ARG A 52 7.36 -3.74 10.00
N LEU A 53 7.43 -2.44 9.74
CA LEU A 53 8.07 -1.43 10.57
C LEU A 53 7.07 -0.30 10.84
N THR A 54 7.26 0.44 11.92
CA THR A 54 6.47 1.66 12.19
C THR A 54 7.42 2.83 12.37
N VAL A 55 7.16 3.92 11.66
CA VAL A 55 7.90 5.18 11.75
C VAL A 55 6.90 6.24 12.23
N LEU A 56 7.35 7.09 13.15
CA LEU A 56 6.50 8.15 13.70
C LEU A 56 6.52 9.36 12.76
N VAL A 57 5.40 10.07 12.69
CA VAL A 57 5.31 11.36 12.01
C VAL A 57 5.08 12.40 13.10
N GLU A 58 6.02 13.32 13.24
CA GLU A 58 5.96 14.38 14.25
C GLU A 58 5.80 15.74 13.59
N ARG A 59 5.15 16.68 14.28
CA ARG A 59 5.15 18.09 13.92
C ARG A 59 5.50 18.93 15.13
N ALA A 60 6.53 19.76 15.00
CA ALA A 60 7.06 20.56 16.11
C ALA A 60 7.33 19.74 17.40
N GLY A 61 7.73 18.47 17.23
CA GLY A 61 8.03 17.54 18.33
C GLY A 61 6.81 16.81 18.93
N GLU A 62 5.62 16.98 18.37
CA GLU A 62 4.41 16.25 18.77
C GLU A 62 4.07 15.14 17.77
N GLU A 63 3.76 13.92 18.26
CA GLU A 63 3.31 12.81 17.41
C GLU A 63 1.96 13.14 16.78
N ILE A 64 1.94 13.32 15.46
CA ILE A 64 0.73 13.55 14.68
C ILE A 64 0.32 12.34 13.84
N GLY A 65 1.17 11.32 13.70
CA GLY A 65 0.82 10.13 12.94
C GLY A 65 1.83 8.99 13.03
N LYS A 66 1.48 7.87 12.40
CA LYS A 66 2.36 6.71 12.25
C LYS A 66 2.24 6.16 10.85
N ILE A 67 3.39 6.01 10.18
CA ILE A 67 3.46 5.29 8.93
C ILE A 67 3.84 3.83 9.20
N HIS A 68 3.01 2.92 8.73
CA HIS A 68 3.27 1.49 8.77
C HIS A 68 3.94 1.09 7.46
N VAL A 69 5.23 0.79 7.53
CA VAL A 69 6.01 0.36 6.37
C VAL A 69 5.91 -1.15 6.25
N LEU A 70 5.49 -1.62 5.09
CA LEU A 70 5.29 -3.03 4.77
C LEU A 70 6.22 -3.44 3.63
N ALA A 71 6.77 -4.64 3.73
CA ALA A 71 7.51 -5.30 2.66
C ALA A 71 6.65 -6.43 2.07
N PHE A 72 6.42 -6.39 0.76
CA PHE A 72 5.60 -7.32 0.02
C PHE A 72 6.48 -8.19 -0.89
N ALA A 73 6.40 -9.51 -0.73
CA ALA A 73 6.79 -10.44 -1.77
C ALA A 73 5.63 -10.69 -2.73
N TYR A 74 5.93 -11.24 -3.90
CA TYR A 74 4.89 -11.68 -4.82
C TYR A 74 3.87 -12.57 -4.09
N GLY A 75 2.57 -12.26 -4.22
CA GLY A 75 1.51 -12.98 -3.51
C GLY A 75 1.14 -12.40 -2.13
N ASP A 76 1.91 -11.45 -1.59
CA ASP A 76 1.60 -10.80 -0.32
C ASP A 76 0.49 -9.76 -0.46
N GLY A 77 -0.27 -9.58 0.62
CA GLY A 77 -1.39 -8.64 0.65
C GLY A 77 -1.81 -8.17 2.05
N THR A 78 -2.66 -7.14 2.09
CA THR A 78 -3.11 -6.49 3.33
C THR A 78 -4.52 -6.87 3.79
N GLY A 79 -5.15 -7.83 3.10
CA GLY A 79 -6.46 -8.39 3.47
C GLY A 79 -6.46 -9.05 4.86
N SER A 80 -7.63 -9.51 5.28
CA SER A 80 -7.76 -10.22 6.56
C SER A 80 -8.91 -11.21 6.57
N GLU A 81 -8.83 -12.18 7.49
CA GLU A 81 -9.87 -13.18 7.76
C GLU A 81 -11.20 -12.61 8.31
N SER A 82 -11.32 -11.30 8.54
CA SER A 82 -12.42 -10.74 9.33
C SER A 82 -13.79 -10.80 8.64
N GLU A 83 -14.63 -11.71 9.14
CA GLU A 83 -16.09 -11.80 9.38
C GLU A 83 -17.13 -11.12 8.44
N THR A 84 -16.78 -10.08 7.68
CA THR A 84 -17.76 -9.33 6.86
C THR A 84 -18.21 -10.10 5.63
N TYR A 85 -17.34 -10.96 5.09
CA TYR A 85 -17.59 -11.72 3.87
C TYR A 85 -17.13 -13.17 4.03
N ASN A 86 -18.01 -14.13 3.68
CA ASN A 86 -17.60 -15.52 3.55
C ASN A 86 -16.84 -15.69 2.24
N PHE A 87 -15.61 -16.21 2.28
CA PHE A 87 -14.78 -16.39 1.09
C PHE A 87 -15.48 -17.22 -0.02
N GLY A 88 -16.27 -18.23 0.35
CA GLY A 88 -17.04 -19.04 -0.61
C GLY A 88 -18.10 -18.26 -1.40
N ASN A 89 -18.45 -17.04 -0.95
CA ASN A 89 -19.36 -16.14 -1.65
C ASN A 89 -18.61 -15.09 -2.49
N LEU A 90 -17.28 -15.07 -2.48
CA LEU A 90 -16.47 -14.12 -3.24
C LEU A 90 -15.92 -14.78 -4.50
N VAL A 91 -16.22 -14.20 -5.65
CA VAL A 91 -15.53 -14.54 -6.91
C VAL A 91 -14.29 -13.66 -7.03
N VAL A 92 -13.12 -14.30 -7.14
CA VAL A 92 -11.80 -13.65 -7.28
C VAL A 92 -11.51 -13.40 -8.77
N PRO A 93 -10.84 -12.29 -9.14
CA PRO A 93 -10.42 -12.04 -10.52
C PRO A 93 -9.58 -13.20 -11.08
N PRO A 94 -9.72 -13.56 -12.37
CA PRO A 94 -9.05 -14.73 -12.94
C PRO A 94 -7.52 -14.73 -12.77
N HIS A 95 -6.86 -13.59 -12.88
CA HIS A 95 -5.40 -13.49 -12.71
C HIS A 95 -4.93 -13.72 -11.27
N LEU A 96 -5.83 -13.59 -10.28
CA LEU A 96 -5.57 -13.85 -8.86
C LEU A 96 -6.12 -15.21 -8.41
N SER A 97 -6.68 -16.00 -9.33
CA SER A 97 -7.27 -17.32 -9.04
C SER A 97 -6.23 -18.47 -9.09
N GLY A 98 -4.98 -18.15 -9.39
CA GLY A 98 -3.89 -19.12 -9.47
C GLY A 98 -3.55 -19.79 -8.13
N PRO A 99 -2.97 -21.01 -8.16
CA PRO A 99 -2.57 -21.74 -6.96
C PRO A 99 -1.66 -20.95 -6.02
N GLU A 100 -0.84 -20.04 -6.55
CA GLU A 100 0.06 -19.17 -5.81
C GLU A 100 -0.66 -18.19 -4.86
N PHE A 101 -1.86 -17.73 -5.19
CA PHE A 101 -2.66 -16.88 -4.31
C PHE A 101 -3.66 -17.70 -3.48
N MET A 102 -4.24 -18.74 -4.09
CA MET A 102 -5.35 -19.50 -3.51
C MET A 102 -4.92 -20.58 -2.52
N ASN A 103 -3.72 -21.17 -2.68
CA ASN A 103 -3.27 -22.25 -1.81
C ASN A 103 -2.56 -21.74 -0.54
N GLU A 104 -2.07 -20.50 -0.55
CA GLU A 104 -1.18 -19.99 0.50
C GLU A 104 -1.84 -19.07 1.52
N ARG A 105 -3.13 -18.70 1.33
CA ARG A 105 -4.07 -18.03 2.25
C ARG A 105 -4.98 -17.04 1.48
N PRO A 106 -6.17 -17.46 1.01
CA PRO A 106 -7.05 -16.60 0.21
C PRO A 106 -7.55 -15.34 0.95
N GLU A 107 -7.55 -15.34 2.29
CA GLU A 107 -7.93 -14.20 3.13
C GLU A 107 -7.08 -12.95 2.89
N LYS A 108 -5.88 -13.10 2.30
CA LYS A 108 -4.99 -12.00 1.93
C LYS A 108 -5.61 -11.08 0.87
N LEU A 109 -6.53 -11.63 0.07
CA LEU A 109 -7.25 -10.95 -1.00
C LEU A 109 -8.53 -10.27 -0.52
N VAL A 110 -9.02 -10.62 0.68
CA VAL A 110 -10.35 -10.20 1.13
C VAL A 110 -10.29 -8.75 1.60
N PRO A 111 -11.00 -7.82 0.92
CA PRO A 111 -11.06 -6.43 1.31
C PRO A 111 -11.64 -6.28 2.71
N ARG A 112 -11.01 -5.44 3.53
CA ARG A 112 -11.46 -5.19 4.90
C ARG A 112 -11.93 -3.76 5.07
N LYS A 113 -12.98 -3.60 5.87
CA LYS A 113 -13.42 -2.27 6.28
C LYS A 113 -12.43 -1.66 7.27
N LYS A 114 -12.10 -0.39 7.10
CA LYS A 114 -11.25 0.39 8.01
C LYS A 114 -12.11 1.39 8.78
N ASP A 115 -12.80 0.91 9.81
CA ASP A 115 -13.61 1.78 10.65
C ASP A 115 -12.74 2.86 11.32
N SER A 116 -13.26 4.10 11.36
CA SER A 116 -12.63 5.27 11.99
C SER A 116 -11.39 5.82 11.27
N VAL A 117 -11.06 5.38 10.05
CA VAL A 117 -10.03 6.03 9.22
C VAL A 117 -10.69 7.12 8.39
N ILE A 118 -10.22 8.36 8.53
CA ILE A 118 -10.73 9.53 7.78
C ILE A 118 -10.07 9.62 6.41
N VAL A 119 -8.77 9.36 6.37
CA VAL A 119 -7.96 9.29 5.15
C VAL A 119 -6.80 8.35 5.41
N GLU A 120 -6.41 7.58 4.40
CA GLU A 120 -5.17 6.83 4.41
C GLU A 120 -4.41 7.09 3.12
N ALA A 121 -3.12 7.34 3.27
CA ALA A 121 -2.20 7.53 2.16
C ALA A 121 -1.18 6.39 2.10
N PHE A 122 -0.85 6.00 0.87
CA PHE A 122 0.18 5.06 0.51
C PHE A 122 1.38 5.78 -0.10
N PHE A 123 2.57 5.38 0.36
CA PHE A 123 3.86 5.93 0.01
C PHE A 123 4.68 4.81 -0.67
N PRO A 124 4.85 4.83 -2.00
CA PRO A 124 5.71 3.89 -2.71
C PRO A 124 7.17 4.23 -2.41
N PHE A 125 7.85 3.45 -1.57
CA PHE A 125 9.23 3.76 -1.20
C PHE A 125 10.22 3.23 -2.23
N PHE A 126 10.26 1.91 -2.43
CA PHE A 126 11.19 1.30 -3.38
C PHE A 126 10.83 -0.16 -3.66
N SER A 127 11.36 -0.68 -4.76
CA SER A 127 11.53 -2.12 -4.97
C SER A 127 12.97 -2.52 -4.72
N TYR A 128 13.19 -3.72 -4.20
CA TYR A 128 14.51 -4.31 -4.01
C TYR A 128 14.64 -5.58 -4.84
N GLN A 129 15.63 -5.62 -5.71
CA GLN A 129 15.93 -6.75 -6.58
C GLN A 129 17.45 -6.81 -6.80
N ASP A 130 18.02 -8.03 -6.79
CA ASP A 130 19.43 -8.29 -7.13
C ASP A 130 20.44 -7.38 -6.39
N GLY A 131 20.20 -7.12 -5.10
CA GLY A 131 21.11 -6.30 -4.29
C GLY A 131 20.83 -4.80 -4.33
N VAL A 132 19.92 -4.33 -5.18
CA VAL A 132 19.73 -2.89 -5.50
C VAL A 132 18.32 -2.43 -5.14
N ALA A 133 18.23 -1.26 -4.52
CA ALA A 133 16.96 -0.56 -4.31
C ALA A 133 16.67 0.40 -5.48
N ILE A 134 15.46 0.32 -6.03
CA ILE A 134 14.95 1.18 -7.10
C ILE A 134 13.81 2.02 -6.50
N TYR A 135 14.06 3.32 -6.33
CA TYR A 135 13.19 4.20 -5.56
C TYR A 135 11.93 4.61 -6.32
N ASN A 136 10.82 4.72 -5.57
CA ASN A 136 9.50 5.12 -6.04
C ASN A 136 8.91 4.17 -7.10
N VAL A 137 9.44 2.96 -7.18
CA VAL A 137 8.97 1.90 -8.08
C VAL A 137 8.31 0.81 -7.26
N VAL A 138 7.00 0.71 -7.39
CA VAL A 138 6.17 -0.37 -6.85
C VAL A 138 5.05 -0.65 -7.85
N SER A 139 4.41 -1.80 -7.74
CA SER A 139 3.23 -2.18 -8.52
C SER A 139 2.34 -3.03 -7.63
N LEU A 140 1.40 -2.34 -6.99
CA LEU A 140 0.41 -2.95 -6.11
C LEU A 140 -0.99 -2.76 -6.69
N GLU A 141 -1.82 -3.79 -6.63
CA GLU A 141 -3.24 -3.71 -6.97
C GLU A 141 -4.06 -3.40 -5.72
N GLU A 142 -5.01 -2.47 -5.85
CA GLU A 142 -6.06 -2.26 -4.88
C GLU A 142 -7.25 -3.14 -5.25
N LEU A 143 -7.75 -3.91 -4.28
CA LEU A 143 -8.92 -4.75 -4.41
C LEU A 143 -10.04 -4.22 -3.51
N THR A 144 -11.28 -4.24 -4.02
CA THR A 144 -12.49 -3.92 -3.26
C THR A 144 -13.57 -4.99 -3.46
N ALA A 145 -14.63 -4.94 -2.65
CA ALA A 145 -15.76 -5.85 -2.75
C ALA A 145 -16.91 -5.18 -3.52
N ASP A 146 -17.36 -5.82 -4.60
CA ASP A 146 -18.58 -5.44 -5.31
C ASP A 146 -19.80 -6.02 -4.58
N ASP A 147 -20.44 -5.17 -3.78
CA ASP A 147 -21.63 -5.49 -3.00
C ASP A 147 -22.93 -5.48 -3.82
N TYR A 148 -22.90 -5.10 -5.11
CA TYR A 148 -24.10 -5.06 -5.96
C TYR A 148 -24.40 -6.38 -6.66
N LEU A 149 -23.45 -7.33 -6.64
CA LEU A 149 -23.56 -8.63 -7.30
C LEU A 149 -23.70 -9.77 -6.28
N GLU A 150 -24.46 -10.80 -6.66
CA GLU A 150 -24.60 -12.05 -5.90
C GLU A 150 -24.30 -13.25 -6.81
N PRO A 151 -23.30 -14.12 -6.48
CA PRO A 151 -22.38 -13.98 -5.36
C PRO A 151 -21.51 -12.73 -5.51
N LYS A 152 -21.13 -12.16 -4.36
CA LYS A 152 -20.24 -10.98 -4.27
C LYS A 152 -18.93 -11.23 -5.01
N ARG A 153 -18.30 -10.15 -5.49
CA ARG A 153 -17.05 -10.25 -6.25
C ARG A 153 -15.96 -9.42 -5.63
N ILE A 154 -14.74 -9.93 -5.61
CA ILE A 154 -13.56 -9.10 -5.42
C ILE A 154 -13.21 -8.53 -6.78
N ILE A 155 -13.05 -7.22 -6.88
CA ILE A 155 -12.66 -6.53 -8.11
C ILE A 155 -11.44 -5.66 -7.85
N THR A 156 -10.60 -5.48 -8.87
CA THR A 156 -9.49 -4.53 -8.81
C THR A 156 -10.07 -3.11 -8.94
N SER A 157 -9.89 -2.26 -7.92
CA SER A 157 -10.34 -0.86 -7.92
C SER A 157 -9.29 0.12 -8.43
N GLY A 158 -8.02 -0.29 -8.48
CA GLY A 158 -6.95 0.53 -9.04
C GLY A 158 -5.57 -0.05 -8.83
N HIS A 159 -4.55 0.73 -9.18
CA HIS A 159 -3.15 0.40 -8.97
C HIS A 159 -2.44 1.52 -8.21
N PHE A 160 -1.51 1.12 -7.34
CA PHE A 160 -0.57 2.03 -6.69
C PHE A 160 0.83 1.84 -7.29
N GLY A 161 1.39 2.94 -7.78
CA GLY A 161 2.66 2.94 -8.51
C GLY A 161 2.46 2.64 -10.01
N PHE A 162 3.20 1.66 -10.52
CA PHE A 162 3.23 1.27 -11.92
C PHE A 162 2.23 0.16 -12.21
N ARG A 163 1.71 0.12 -13.44
CA ARG A 163 1.01 -1.07 -13.95
C ARG A 163 2.02 -2.22 -14.13
N PRO A 164 1.59 -3.49 -14.12
CA PRO A 164 2.51 -4.63 -14.14
C PRO A 164 3.54 -4.62 -15.27
N ASP A 165 3.14 -4.22 -16.48
CA ASP A 165 4.05 -4.15 -17.63
C ASP A 165 5.07 -3.01 -17.49
N ASP A 166 4.60 -1.81 -17.09
CA ASP A 166 5.47 -0.65 -16.85
C ASP A 166 6.43 -0.90 -15.67
N TYR A 167 5.99 -1.67 -14.68
CA TYR A 167 6.79 -2.04 -13.51
C TYR A 167 7.99 -2.90 -13.90
N LYS A 168 7.79 -3.92 -14.74
CA LYS A 168 8.89 -4.77 -15.24
C LYS A 168 9.91 -3.93 -16.00
N GLN A 169 9.44 -3.04 -16.87
CA GLN A 169 10.31 -2.12 -17.59
C GLN A 169 11.06 -1.18 -16.63
N ALA A 170 10.40 -0.71 -15.57
CA ALA A 170 11.03 0.15 -14.58
C ALA A 170 12.13 -0.56 -13.77
N LEU A 171 11.91 -1.83 -13.42
CA LEU A 171 12.92 -2.66 -12.77
C LEU A 171 14.15 -2.87 -13.66
N GLU A 172 13.94 -3.15 -14.96
CA GLU A 172 15.02 -3.38 -15.93
C GLU A 172 15.85 -2.12 -16.20
N ASN A 173 15.19 -0.97 -16.32
CA ASN A 173 15.86 0.31 -16.57
C ASN A 173 16.65 0.80 -15.34
N GLY A 174 16.17 0.48 -14.14
CA GLY A 174 16.69 0.98 -12.88
C GLY A 174 16.55 2.50 -12.72
N GLY A 175 17.14 3.03 -11.65
CA GLY A 175 17.19 4.46 -11.37
C GLY A 175 16.14 4.95 -10.36
N GLU A 176 15.82 6.24 -10.46
CA GLU A 176 14.89 6.92 -9.56
C GLU A 176 13.73 7.52 -10.36
N TYR A 177 12.52 7.25 -9.87
CA TYR A 177 11.27 7.69 -10.51
C TYR A 177 10.61 8.80 -9.70
N PRO A 178 9.74 9.63 -10.31
CA PRO A 178 9.04 10.69 -9.59
C PRO A 178 8.25 10.16 -8.39
N MET A 179 8.36 10.84 -7.25
CA MET A 179 7.59 10.49 -6.07
C MET A 179 6.11 10.78 -6.27
N ARG A 180 5.27 9.95 -5.65
CA ARG A 180 3.81 10.10 -5.67
C ARG A 180 3.24 9.58 -4.36
N ILE A 181 2.30 10.32 -3.78
CA ILE A 181 1.48 9.84 -2.66
C ILE A 181 0.14 9.43 -3.23
N PHE A 182 -0.37 8.26 -2.85
CA PHE A 182 -1.69 7.79 -3.29
C PHE A 182 -2.65 7.73 -2.11
N LEU A 183 -3.89 8.16 -2.28
CA LEU A 183 -4.93 7.98 -1.27
C LEU A 183 -5.55 6.59 -1.43
N THR A 184 -5.46 5.74 -0.43
CA THR A 184 -6.08 4.40 -0.42
C THR A 184 -7.50 4.43 0.14
N THR A 185 -7.80 5.40 1.00
CA THR A 185 -9.17 5.68 1.44
C THR A 185 -9.30 7.14 1.80
N GLY A 186 -10.51 7.65 1.70
CA GLY A 186 -10.83 9.02 2.05
C GLY A 186 -12.27 9.35 1.68
N CYS A 187 -12.55 10.64 1.71
CA CYS A 187 -13.85 11.19 1.39
C CYS A 187 -13.69 12.22 0.26
N VAL A 188 -14.49 12.07 -0.79
CA VAL A 188 -14.60 13.04 -1.88
C VAL A 188 -15.96 13.71 -1.86
N GLY A 189 -16.00 14.98 -2.25
CA GLY A 189 -17.20 15.82 -2.15
C GLY A 189 -17.30 16.58 -0.83
N GLY A 190 -18.39 17.33 -0.66
CA GLY A 190 -18.57 18.30 0.43
C GLY A 190 -19.10 19.63 -0.10
N GLY A 191 -19.86 20.36 0.73
CA GLY A 191 -20.66 21.51 0.30
C GLY A 191 -22.07 21.10 -0.07
N GLU A 192 -22.49 21.27 -1.33
CA GLU A 192 -23.84 20.93 -1.81
C GLU A 192 -24.05 19.44 -2.12
N PHE A 193 -22.97 18.66 -2.21
CA PHE A 193 -23.02 17.22 -2.48
C PHE A 193 -22.71 16.40 -1.23
N PRO A 194 -23.33 15.21 -1.08
CA PRO A 194 -23.03 14.32 0.01
C PRO A 194 -21.56 13.87 -0.05
N LEU A 195 -20.91 13.88 1.11
CA LEU A 195 -19.58 13.31 1.30
C LEU A 195 -19.63 11.82 0.90
N LYS A 196 -18.83 11.42 -0.09
CA LYS A 196 -18.75 10.02 -0.55
C LYS A 196 -17.41 9.43 -0.17
N GLU A 197 -17.45 8.34 0.59
CA GLU A 197 -16.28 7.54 0.93
C GLU A 197 -15.81 6.73 -0.28
N PHE A 198 -14.49 6.56 -0.42
CA PHE A 198 -13.87 5.70 -1.42
C PHE A 198 -12.81 4.79 -0.79
N GLY A 199 -12.48 3.71 -1.51
CA GLY A 199 -11.46 2.76 -1.08
C GLY A 199 -11.76 2.17 0.30
N ASN A 200 -13.04 1.91 0.63
CA ASN A 200 -13.41 1.24 1.86
C ASN A 200 -14.69 0.40 1.60
N PRO A 201 -14.64 -0.94 1.73
CA PRO A 201 -13.48 -1.76 2.11
C PRO A 201 -12.43 -1.85 1.00
N HIS A 202 -11.17 -2.06 1.38
CA HIS A 202 -10.10 -2.41 0.44
C HIS A 202 -9.11 -3.43 1.00
N SER A 203 -8.35 -4.06 0.11
CA SER A 203 -7.08 -4.72 0.40
C SER A 203 -6.08 -4.38 -0.70
N ILE A 204 -4.79 -4.50 -0.40
CA ILE A 204 -3.72 -4.14 -1.32
C ILE A 204 -2.83 -5.36 -1.48
N ILE A 205 -2.53 -5.72 -2.72
CA ILE A 205 -1.80 -6.94 -3.07
C ILE A 205 -0.66 -6.64 -4.03
N TYR A 206 0.41 -7.41 -3.92
CA TYR A 206 1.45 -7.45 -4.93
C TYR A 206 1.27 -8.62 -5.91
N SER A 207 0.93 -8.31 -7.16
CA SER A 207 0.56 -9.28 -8.21
C SER A 207 1.46 -9.29 -9.46
N ALA A 208 2.47 -8.42 -9.59
CA ALA A 208 3.18 -8.23 -10.87
C ALA A 208 4.11 -9.38 -11.31
N HIS A 209 4.06 -10.55 -10.66
CA HIS A 209 4.86 -11.76 -10.95
C HIS A 209 6.36 -11.47 -11.20
N THR A 210 7.03 -10.83 -10.25
CA THR A 210 8.50 -10.68 -10.28
C THR A 210 9.11 -11.12 -8.94
N GLU A 211 10.42 -11.36 -8.92
CA GLU A 211 11.15 -11.76 -7.71
C GLU A 211 11.51 -10.57 -6.79
N ALA A 212 11.18 -9.34 -7.20
CA ALA A 212 11.48 -8.15 -6.42
C ALA A 212 10.63 -8.09 -5.13
N ILE A 213 11.18 -7.53 -4.06
CA ILE A 213 10.40 -7.14 -2.86
C ILE A 213 10.00 -5.69 -3.00
N GLN A 214 8.71 -5.40 -2.81
CA GLN A 214 8.21 -4.03 -2.83
C GLN A 214 8.05 -3.50 -1.40
N VAL A 215 8.50 -2.28 -1.15
CA VAL A 215 8.38 -1.62 0.14
C VAL A 215 7.54 -0.37 -0.01
N GLY A 216 6.51 -0.25 0.83
CA GLY A 216 5.66 0.92 0.85
C GLY A 216 5.10 1.22 2.24
N GLY A 217 4.74 2.47 2.46
CA GLY A 217 4.24 2.98 3.73
C GLY A 217 2.75 3.30 3.68
N PHE A 218 2.05 3.02 4.78
CA PHE A 218 0.63 3.38 4.96
C PHE A 218 0.48 4.33 6.14
N LEU A 219 -0.03 5.54 5.90
CA LEU A 219 -0.32 6.54 6.91
C LEU A 219 -1.82 6.73 7.03
N SER A 220 -2.43 6.13 8.05
CA SER A 220 -3.87 6.27 8.32
C SER A 220 -4.11 7.37 9.35
N VAL A 221 -4.98 8.33 9.04
CA VAL A 221 -5.37 9.42 9.94
C VAL A 221 -6.80 9.18 10.42
N LYS A 222 -7.01 9.24 11.74
CA LYS A 222 -8.32 8.94 12.38
C LYS A 222 -9.00 10.16 12.97
N ASP A 223 -8.27 11.25 13.18
CA ASP A 223 -8.80 12.52 13.67
C ASP A 223 -8.89 13.51 12.50
N LYS A 224 -10.09 14.04 12.28
CA LYS A 224 -10.37 15.03 11.22
C LYS A 224 -9.64 16.36 11.44
N ASN A 225 -9.26 16.68 12.67
CA ASN A 225 -8.54 17.91 13.01
C ASN A 225 -7.01 17.75 12.91
N ASN A 226 -6.54 16.56 12.53
CA ASN A 226 -5.13 16.29 12.39
C ASN A 226 -4.57 17.04 11.16
N PRO A 227 -3.43 17.74 11.28
CA PRO A 227 -2.86 18.50 10.16
C PRO A 227 -2.50 17.65 8.94
N LEU A 228 -2.27 16.35 9.11
CA LEU A 228 -2.01 15.44 8.00
C LEU A 228 -3.20 15.32 7.05
N VAL A 229 -4.43 15.57 7.50
CA VAL A 229 -5.60 15.46 6.62
C VAL A 229 -5.46 16.39 5.42
N GLU A 230 -5.17 17.67 5.66
CA GLU A 230 -5.04 18.68 4.60
C GLU A 230 -3.86 18.36 3.68
N ILE A 231 -2.69 18.08 4.25
CA ILE A 231 -1.46 17.73 3.51
C ILE A 231 -1.71 16.54 2.58
N LEU A 232 -2.36 15.49 3.08
CA LEU A 232 -2.62 14.29 2.29
C LEU A 232 -3.65 14.53 1.18
N TYR A 233 -4.65 15.39 1.37
CA TYR A 233 -5.57 15.74 0.28
C TYR A 233 -4.94 16.67 -0.76
N GLU A 234 -3.99 17.51 -0.36
CA GLU A 234 -3.29 18.42 -1.28
C GLU A 234 -2.32 17.66 -2.20
N HIS A 235 -1.57 16.70 -1.64
CA HIS A 235 -0.52 15.97 -2.37
C HIS A 235 -0.93 14.56 -2.82
N GLY A 236 -1.93 13.96 -2.17
CA GLY A 236 -2.39 12.62 -2.43
C GLY A 236 -3.21 12.52 -3.71
N GLN A 237 -2.84 11.58 -4.56
CA GLN A 237 -3.53 11.28 -5.80
C GLN A 237 -4.50 10.13 -5.57
N MET A 238 -5.68 10.19 -6.19
CA MET A 238 -6.60 9.06 -6.22
C MET A 238 -6.01 7.94 -7.09
N PRO A 239 -6.19 6.65 -6.74
CA PRO A 239 -5.83 5.55 -7.63
C PRO A 239 -6.61 5.66 -8.93
N GLU A 240 -5.96 5.33 -10.04
CA GLU A 240 -6.65 5.24 -11.33
C GLU A 240 -7.69 4.13 -11.25
N PRO A 241 -8.95 4.38 -11.64
CA PRO A 241 -9.94 3.32 -11.75
C PRO A 241 -9.48 2.29 -12.78
N PRO A 242 -9.89 1.02 -12.66
CA PRO A 242 -9.59 0.01 -13.65
C PRO A 242 -10.14 0.44 -15.01
N VAL A 243 -9.35 0.21 -16.07
CA VAL A 243 -9.88 0.26 -17.44
C VAL A 243 -10.68 -1.02 -17.62
N LEU A 244 -12.01 -0.92 -17.58
CA LEU A 244 -12.87 -2.06 -17.89
C LEU A 244 -12.62 -2.48 -19.35
N PRO A 245 -12.55 -3.78 -19.66
CA PRO A 245 -12.47 -4.24 -21.03
C PRO A 245 -13.69 -3.73 -21.81
N GLU A 246 -13.47 -3.20 -23.02
CA GLU A 246 -14.55 -2.85 -23.94
C GLU A 246 -15.35 -4.12 -24.27
N GLU A 247 -16.67 -4.06 -24.11
CA GLU A 247 -17.60 -5.17 -24.41
C GLU A 247 -17.61 -5.56 -25.90
#